data_AF-T0KN56-F1
#
_entry.id   AF-T0KN56-F1
#
_cell.length_a   1.000
_cell.length_b   1.000
_cell.length_c   1.000
_cell.angle_alpha   90.00
_cell.angle_beta   90.00
_cell.angle_gamma   90.00
#
_symmetry.space_group_name_H-M   'P 1'
#
loop_
_entity.id
_entity.type
_entity.pdbx_description
1 polymer ?
#
loop_
_entity_poly.entity_id
_entity_poly.type
_entity_poly.pdbx_seq_one_letter_code
_entity_poly.pdbx_strand_id
1 'polypeptide(L)'
;MDASSTAASTIALFERLDKLYQIIKDIKDLPNAIHRVGESFPIVLDIVKVVRDEPKTKPARFVNAILESCNNLARRIGYIFNAIKNAMKQRSEDKNWSTFVDVYREKAREAGKVEAAMEQILQKLRNLAVDKIFKSLDEAKPAIDRMTGAIKALRNAESPLPDSDFNESAA
;
A
#
# COMPACT_ATOMS: atom_id res chain seq x y z
N MET A 1 -8.27 -12.15 -17.22
CA MET A 1 -8.68 -12.63 -15.89
C MET A 1 -10.03 -12.02 -15.55
N ASP A 2 -10.89 -12.74 -14.82
CA ASP A 2 -12.11 -12.17 -14.25
C ASP A 2 -11.81 -11.43 -12.93
N ALA A 3 -12.80 -10.67 -12.43
CA ALA A 3 -12.68 -9.87 -11.21
C ALA A 3 -12.30 -10.69 -9.97
N SER A 4 -12.79 -11.92 -9.87
CA SER A 4 -12.52 -12.79 -8.73
C SER A 4 -11.07 -13.27 -8.72
N SER A 5 -10.55 -13.69 -9.88
CA SER A 5 -9.15 -14.08 -10.07
C SER A 5 -8.18 -12.92 -9.80
N THR A 6 -8.51 -11.71 -10.28
CA THR A 6 -7.69 -10.51 -10.01
C THR A 6 -7.74 -10.13 -8.53
N ALA A 7 -8.91 -10.23 -7.88
CA ALA A 7 -9.05 -9.97 -6.44
C ALA A 7 -8.26 -10.98 -5.60
N ALA A 8 -8.30 -12.27 -5.93
CA ALA A 8 -7.50 -13.30 -5.26
C ALA A 8 -5.99 -13.03 -5.37
N SER A 9 -5.53 -12.66 -6.57
CA SER A 9 -4.12 -12.28 -6.81
C SER A 9 -3.72 -11.05 -6.00
N THR A 10 -4.65 -10.09 -5.88
CA THR A 10 -4.46 -8.86 -5.10
C THR A 10 -4.37 -9.19 -3.60
N ILE A 11 -5.25 -10.03 -3.07
CA ILE A 11 -5.22 -10.50 -1.67
C ILE A 11 -3.86 -11.15 -1.38
N ALA A 12 -3.41 -12.10 -2.20
CA ALA A 12 -2.14 -12.78 -2.00
C ALA A 12 -0.94 -11.80 -1.98
N LEU A 13 -0.98 -10.76 -2.82
CA LEU A 13 0.05 -9.72 -2.84
C LEU A 13 0.05 -8.91 -1.53
N PHE A 14 -1.11 -8.45 -1.06
CA PHE A 14 -1.20 -7.66 0.17
C PHE A 14 -0.89 -8.49 1.43
N GLU A 15 -1.25 -9.78 1.47
CA GLU A 15 -0.83 -10.69 2.55
C GLU A 15 0.70 -10.86 2.57
N ARG A 16 1.35 -10.89 1.40
CA ARG A 16 2.81 -10.90 1.30
C ARG A 16 3.41 -9.57 1.78
N LEU A 17 2.80 -8.45 1.44
CA LEU A 17 3.26 -7.13 1.89
C LEU A 17 3.11 -6.96 3.40
N ASP A 18 2.00 -7.41 3.98
CA ASP A 18 1.83 -7.41 5.43
C ASP A 18 2.92 -8.24 6.10
N LYS A 19 3.18 -9.47 5.63
CA LYS A 19 4.31 -10.29 6.13
C LYS A 19 5.67 -9.59 5.99
N LEU A 20 5.91 -8.84 4.91
CA LEU A 20 7.13 -8.05 4.76
C LEU A 20 7.20 -6.91 5.77
N TYR A 21 6.08 -6.21 6.00
CA TYR A 21 6.00 -5.16 7.01
C TYR A 21 6.20 -5.69 8.42
N GLN A 22 5.62 -6.83 8.76
CA GLN A 22 5.84 -7.48 10.06
C GLN A 22 7.33 -7.78 10.33
N ILE A 23 8.17 -7.89 9.29
CA ILE A 23 9.62 -8.06 9.43
C ILE A 23 10.33 -6.72 9.65
N ILE A 24 9.95 -5.68 8.92
CA ILE A 24 10.64 -4.37 8.96
C ILE A 24 10.12 -3.45 10.06
N LYS A 25 8.93 -3.70 10.62
CA LYS A 25 8.33 -2.85 11.67
C LYS A 25 9.16 -2.80 12.96
N ASP A 26 10.04 -3.78 13.16
CA ASP A 26 10.91 -3.88 14.33
C ASP A 26 12.20 -3.05 14.18
N ILE A 27 12.35 -2.32 13.07
CA ILE A 27 13.42 -1.31 12.91
C ILE A 27 13.15 -0.18 13.91
N LYS A 28 14.14 0.10 14.75
CA LYS A 28 14.10 1.22 15.70
C LYS A 28 14.08 2.54 14.93
N ASP A 29 13.26 3.47 15.41
CA ASP A 29 13.09 4.81 14.83
C ASP A 29 12.56 4.77 13.38
N LEU A 30 11.81 3.72 13.03
CA LEU A 30 11.16 3.62 11.72
C LEU A 30 10.19 4.81 11.53
N PRO A 31 10.25 5.52 10.39
CA PRO A 31 9.41 6.67 10.14
C PRO A 31 7.92 6.36 10.25
N ASN A 32 7.18 7.24 10.91
CA ASN A 32 5.74 7.09 11.12
C ASN A 32 4.97 6.89 9.79
N ALA A 33 5.39 7.53 8.69
CA ALA A 33 4.79 7.30 7.38
C ALA A 33 4.83 5.82 6.94
N ILE A 34 5.93 5.11 7.21
CA ILE A 34 6.06 3.69 6.90
C ILE A 34 5.16 2.86 7.83
N HIS A 35 5.04 3.24 9.10
CA HIS A 35 4.07 2.61 10.01
C HIS A 35 2.63 2.76 9.49
N ARG A 36 2.23 3.95 9.02
CA ARG A 36 0.90 4.18 8.43
C ARG A 36 0.64 3.36 7.18
N VAL A 37 1.67 3.10 6.36
CA VAL A 37 1.56 2.17 5.23
C VAL A 37 1.24 0.76 5.72
N GLY A 38 1.95 0.27 6.72
CA GLY A 38 1.70 -1.06 7.29
C GLY A 38 0.30 -1.20 7.92
N GLU A 39 -0.14 -0.20 8.68
CA GLU A 39 -1.49 -0.13 9.27
C GLU A 39 -2.61 -0.11 8.21
N SER A 40 -2.29 0.28 6.98
CA SER A 40 -3.26 0.33 5.88
C SER A 40 -3.47 -1.02 5.19
N PHE A 41 -2.56 -2.00 5.33
CA PHE A 41 -2.70 -3.29 4.65
C PHE A 41 -3.96 -4.07 5.06
N PRO A 42 -4.32 -4.19 6.34
CA PRO A 42 -5.56 -4.87 6.73
C PRO A 42 -6.80 -4.19 6.14
N ILE A 43 -6.80 -2.85 6.04
CA ILE A 43 -7.89 -2.08 5.44
C ILE A 43 -8.04 -2.45 3.97
N VAL A 44 -6.94 -2.52 3.22
CA VAL A 44 -6.97 -2.93 1.81
C VAL A 44 -7.47 -4.38 1.67
N LEU A 45 -6.96 -5.30 2.49
CA LEU A 45 -7.37 -6.71 2.46
C LEU A 45 -8.86 -6.90 2.68
N ASP A 46 -9.44 -6.20 3.66
CA ASP A 46 -10.88 -6.26 3.94
C ASP A 46 -11.70 -5.87 2.69
N ILE A 47 -11.34 -4.76 2.04
CA ILE A 47 -12.09 -4.28 0.87
C ILE A 47 -11.95 -5.22 -0.32
N VAL A 48 -10.74 -5.69 -0.60
CA VAL A 48 -10.52 -6.59 -1.74
C VAL A 48 -11.23 -7.94 -1.55
N LYS A 49 -11.38 -8.42 -0.30
CA LYS A 49 -12.20 -9.61 0.01
C LYS A 49 -13.67 -9.39 -0.33
N VAL A 50 -14.24 -8.24 0.01
CA VAL A 50 -15.62 -7.89 -0.39
C VAL A 50 -15.75 -7.88 -1.92
N VAL A 51 -14.80 -7.29 -2.63
CA VAL A 51 -14.79 -7.28 -4.11
C VAL A 51 -14.76 -8.69 -4.72
N ARG A 52 -13.97 -9.59 -4.14
CA ARG A 52 -13.89 -11.00 -4.56
C ARG A 52 -15.23 -11.71 -4.39
N ASP A 53 -15.90 -11.47 -3.26
CA ASP A 53 -17.09 -12.20 -2.84
C ASP A 53 -18.39 -11.62 -3.45
N GLU A 54 -18.36 -10.37 -3.94
CA GLU A 54 -19.49 -9.69 -4.60
C GLU A 54 -19.21 -9.30 -6.06
N PRO A 55 -18.99 -10.26 -6.99
CA PRO A 55 -18.58 -9.96 -8.38
C PRO A 55 -19.69 -9.38 -9.27
N LYS A 56 -20.92 -9.18 -8.75
CA LYS A 56 -22.13 -8.96 -9.56
C LYS A 56 -22.54 -7.49 -9.73
N THR A 57 -21.86 -6.55 -9.09
CA THR A 57 -22.16 -5.11 -9.20
C THR A 57 -21.16 -4.45 -10.17
N LYS A 58 -21.65 -4.01 -11.35
CA LYS A 58 -20.91 -3.26 -12.42
C LYS A 58 -19.90 -4.06 -13.30
N PRO A 59 -19.53 -3.54 -14.50
CA PRO A 59 -18.76 -4.33 -15.46
C PRO A 59 -17.42 -4.74 -14.87
N ALA A 60 -17.20 -6.05 -14.74
CA ALA A 60 -16.01 -6.69 -14.18
C ALA A 60 -14.68 -6.10 -14.71
N ARG A 61 -14.68 -5.55 -15.94
CA ARG A 61 -13.54 -4.84 -16.54
C ARG A 61 -13.08 -3.62 -15.74
N PHE A 62 -14.00 -2.82 -15.20
CA PHE A 62 -13.64 -1.62 -14.43
C PHE A 62 -13.02 -1.99 -13.08
N VAL A 63 -13.63 -2.94 -12.37
CA VAL A 63 -13.11 -3.49 -11.12
C VAL A 63 -11.73 -4.11 -11.34
N ASN A 64 -11.57 -4.90 -12.40
CA ASN A 64 -10.27 -5.46 -12.79
C ASN A 64 -9.21 -4.39 -12.99
N ALA A 65 -9.50 -3.34 -13.78
CA ALA A 65 -8.54 -2.27 -14.04
C ALA A 65 -8.09 -1.55 -12.75
N ILE A 66 -9.02 -1.35 -11.80
CA ILE A 66 -8.69 -0.78 -10.49
C ILE A 66 -7.79 -1.72 -9.69
N LEU A 67 -8.12 -3.01 -9.61
CA LEU A 67 -7.33 -4.00 -8.86
C LEU A 67 -5.94 -4.21 -9.49
N GLU A 68 -5.83 -4.24 -10.81
CA GLU A 68 -4.55 -4.27 -11.53
C GLU A 68 -3.70 -3.03 -11.23
N SER A 69 -4.32 -1.84 -11.23
CA SER A 69 -3.65 -0.60 -10.83
C SER A 69 -3.17 -0.67 -9.37
N CYS A 70 -3.97 -1.21 -8.45
CA CYS A 70 -3.57 -1.42 -7.06
C CYS A 70 -2.40 -2.41 -6.96
N ASN A 71 -2.41 -3.50 -7.73
CA ASN A 71 -1.30 -4.45 -7.76
C ASN A 71 0.00 -3.83 -8.24
N ASN A 72 -0.04 -2.96 -9.24
CA ASN A 72 1.14 -2.26 -9.72
C ASN A 72 1.73 -1.33 -8.65
N LEU A 73 0.88 -0.59 -7.92
CA LEU A 73 1.32 0.24 -6.80
C LEU A 73 1.85 -0.59 -5.63
N ALA A 74 1.18 -1.70 -5.30
CA ALA A 74 1.57 -2.62 -4.24
C ALA A 74 2.94 -3.28 -4.53
N ARG A 75 3.24 -3.61 -5.79
CA ARG A 75 4.56 -4.12 -6.20
C ARG A 75 5.67 -3.10 -5.94
N ARG A 76 5.43 -1.79 -6.09
CA ARG A 76 6.40 -0.73 -5.76
C ARG A 76 6.72 -0.71 -4.27
N ILE A 77 5.69 -0.81 -3.42
CA ILE A 77 5.86 -0.94 -1.96
C ILE A 77 6.68 -2.21 -1.64
N GLY A 78 6.32 -3.33 -2.25
CA GLY A 78 7.00 -4.61 -2.05
C GLY A 78 8.46 -4.59 -2.49
N TYR A 79 8.79 -3.89 -3.57
CA TYR A 79 10.16 -3.70 -4.04
C TYR A 79 11.03 -3.04 -2.96
N ILE A 80 10.54 -1.93 -2.39
CA ILE A 80 11.25 -1.18 -1.36
C ILE A 80 11.34 -1.99 -0.05
N PHE A 81 10.23 -2.55 0.42
CA PHE A 81 10.22 -3.34 1.68
C PHE A 81 11.10 -4.59 1.59
N ASN A 82 11.17 -5.23 0.42
CA ASN A 82 12.04 -6.38 0.22
C ASN A 82 13.53 -5.98 0.20
N ALA A 83 13.88 -4.80 -0.32
CA ALA A 83 15.24 -4.29 -0.26
C ALA A 83 15.68 -4.02 1.20
N ILE A 84 14.83 -3.38 2.00
CA ILE A 84 15.08 -3.18 3.44
C ILE A 84 15.27 -4.53 4.15
N LYS A 85 14.34 -5.48 3.94
CA LYS A 85 14.44 -6.83 4.51
C LYS A 85 15.76 -7.52 4.15
N ASN A 86 16.22 -7.40 2.90
CA ASN A 86 17.47 -7.99 2.48
C ASN A 86 18.67 -7.30 3.14
N ALA A 87 18.65 -5.98 3.28
CA ALA A 87 19.67 -5.23 4.00
C ALA A 87 19.72 -5.65 5.48
N MET A 88 18.58 -5.87 6.14
CA MET A 88 18.52 -6.36 7.53
C MET A 88 19.19 -7.73 7.71
N LYS A 89 19.12 -8.62 6.70
CA LYS A 89 19.81 -9.92 6.74
C LYS A 89 21.33 -9.79 6.66
N GLN A 90 21.82 -8.75 5.99
CA GLN A 90 23.25 -8.47 5.83
C GLN A 90 23.82 -7.64 6.99
N ARG A 91 22.96 -6.86 7.66
CA ARG A 91 23.32 -5.90 8.72
C ARG A 91 22.55 -6.22 10.01
N SER A 92 22.69 -7.44 10.52
CA SER A 92 21.82 -7.98 11.58
C SER A 92 21.98 -7.34 12.96
N GLU A 93 23.09 -6.65 13.22
CA GLU A 93 23.47 -6.16 14.55
C GLU A 93 22.92 -4.76 14.88
N ASP A 94 22.66 -3.92 13.87
CA ASP A 94 22.08 -2.59 14.06
C ASP A 94 20.78 -2.44 13.28
N LYS A 95 19.66 -2.50 14.02
CA LYS A 95 18.30 -2.32 13.48
C LYS A 95 17.80 -0.88 13.61
N ASN A 96 18.66 0.14 13.57
CA ASN A 96 18.21 1.53 13.49
C ASN A 96 17.81 1.92 12.06
N TRP A 97 16.79 2.78 11.91
CA TRP A 97 16.38 3.34 10.62
C TRP A 97 17.53 4.03 9.87
N SER A 98 18.43 4.72 10.59
CA SER A 98 19.60 5.37 9.99
C SER A 98 20.47 4.41 9.16
N THR A 99 20.48 3.12 9.51
CA THR A 99 21.24 2.08 8.80
C THR A 99 20.59 1.65 7.48
N PHE A 100 19.30 1.92 7.31
CA PHE A 100 18.51 1.51 6.13
C PHE A 100 18.02 2.69 5.28
N VAL A 101 18.19 3.93 5.74
CA VAL A 101 17.67 5.13 5.05
C VAL A 101 18.22 5.27 3.63
N ASP A 102 19.49 4.91 3.39
CA ASP A 102 20.09 4.98 2.05
C ASP A 102 19.52 3.92 1.11
N VAL A 103 19.30 2.70 1.61
CA VAL A 103 18.62 1.62 0.86
C VAL A 103 17.19 2.02 0.52
N TYR A 104 16.48 2.62 1.48
CA TYR A 104 15.15 3.16 1.23
C TYR A 104 15.19 4.27 0.19
N ARG A 105 16.10 5.23 0.30
CA ARG A 105 16.28 6.37 -0.63
C ARG A 105 16.54 5.91 -2.05
N GLU A 106 17.50 5.02 -2.26
CA GLU A 106 17.82 4.47 -3.58
C GLU A 106 16.57 3.85 -4.22
N LYS A 107 15.86 2.99 -3.50
CA LYS A 107 14.70 2.28 -4.05
C LYS A 107 13.47 3.17 -4.19
N ALA A 108 13.30 4.14 -3.31
CA ALA A 108 12.22 5.13 -3.38
C ALA A 108 12.42 6.07 -4.58
N ARG A 109 13.66 6.40 -4.97
CA ARG A 109 13.95 7.16 -6.20
C ARG A 109 13.45 6.43 -7.46
N GLU A 110 13.62 5.11 -7.50
CA GLU A 110 13.18 4.29 -8.63
C GLU A 110 11.66 4.04 -8.64
N ALA A 111 11.07 3.77 -7.48
CA ALA A 111 9.70 3.27 -7.36
C ALA A 111 8.68 4.32 -6.85
N GLY A 112 9.16 5.48 -6.41
CA GLY A 112 8.38 6.51 -5.72
C GLY A 112 8.19 6.24 -4.23
N LYS A 113 7.56 7.23 -3.56
CA LYS A 113 7.24 7.19 -2.12
C LYS A 113 6.24 6.07 -1.77
N VAL A 114 6.52 5.29 -0.73
CA VAL A 114 5.64 4.18 -0.30
C VAL A 114 4.31 4.69 0.25
N GLU A 115 4.34 5.81 0.97
CA GLU A 115 3.16 6.48 1.52
C GLU A 115 2.25 7.01 0.42
N ALA A 116 2.81 7.58 -0.64
CA ALA A 116 2.06 8.05 -1.79
C ALA A 116 1.44 6.89 -2.59
N ALA A 117 2.16 5.77 -2.72
CA ALA A 117 1.63 4.57 -3.37
C ALA A 117 0.45 3.98 -2.58
N MET A 118 0.56 3.90 -1.25
CA MET A 118 -0.52 3.43 -0.39
C MET A 118 -1.72 4.38 -0.39
N GLU A 119 -1.48 5.69 -0.34
CA GLU A 119 -2.55 6.69 -0.44
C GLU A 119 -3.36 6.51 -1.72
N GLN A 120 -2.68 6.33 -2.85
CA GLN A 120 -3.34 6.09 -4.14
C GLN A 120 -4.13 4.78 -4.18
N ILE A 121 -3.62 3.71 -3.56
CA ILE A 121 -4.36 2.45 -3.41
C ILE A 121 -5.66 2.69 -2.63
N LEU A 122 -5.58 3.34 -1.46
CA LEU A 122 -6.73 3.62 -0.62
C LEU A 122 -7.75 4.52 -1.33
N GLN A 123 -7.32 5.51 -2.10
CA GLN A 123 -8.22 6.37 -2.88
C GLN A 123 -8.94 5.60 -3.98
N LYS A 124 -8.23 4.73 -4.70
CA LYS A 124 -8.84 3.89 -5.75
C LYS A 124 -9.88 2.95 -5.16
N LEU A 125 -9.56 2.29 -4.04
CA LEU A 125 -10.50 1.39 -3.36
C LEU A 125 -11.67 2.14 -2.72
N ARG A 126 -11.45 3.34 -2.19
CA ARG A 126 -12.52 4.20 -1.68
C ARG A 126 -13.47 4.62 -2.78
N ASN A 127 -12.94 5.05 -3.93
CA ASN A 127 -13.78 5.40 -5.07
C ASN A 127 -14.56 4.18 -5.55
N LEU A 128 -13.92 3.00 -5.60
CA LEU A 128 -14.60 1.76 -5.94
C LEU A 128 -15.73 1.41 -4.94
N ALA A 129 -15.53 1.65 -3.64
CA ALA A 129 -16.53 1.44 -2.60
C ALA A 129 -17.74 2.39 -2.74
N VAL A 130 -17.50 3.68 -3.01
CA VAL A 130 -18.54 4.68 -3.31
C VAL A 130 -19.30 4.29 -4.56
N ASP A 131 -18.58 3.81 -5.57
CA ASP A 131 -19.09 3.55 -6.92
C ASP A 131 -19.68 2.15 -7.11
N LYS A 132 -20.12 1.43 -6.06
CA LYS A 132 -20.88 0.15 -6.15
C LYS A 132 -20.08 -1.15 -5.97
N ILE A 133 -19.25 -1.27 -4.93
CA ILE A 133 -18.94 -2.61 -4.37
C ILE A 133 -20.09 -3.06 -3.47
N PHE A 134 -20.44 -2.23 -2.50
CA PHE A 134 -21.46 -2.54 -1.50
C PHE A 134 -22.87 -2.38 -2.06
N LYS A 135 -23.84 -3.13 -1.49
CA LYS A 135 -25.24 -3.10 -1.94
C LYS A 135 -25.90 -1.76 -1.62
N SER A 136 -25.41 -1.04 -0.60
CA SER A 136 -25.86 0.30 -0.24
C SER A 136 -24.72 1.20 0.24
N LEU A 137 -24.96 2.51 0.23
CA LEU A 137 -24.02 3.48 0.80
C LEU A 137 -23.83 3.28 2.31
N ASP A 138 -24.88 2.86 3.03
CA ASP A 138 -24.81 2.60 4.46
C ASP A 138 -23.90 1.40 4.78
N GLU A 139 -23.92 0.36 3.95
CA GLU A 139 -22.97 -0.76 4.04
C GLU A 139 -21.53 -0.34 3.67
N ALA A 140 -21.37 0.58 2.72
CA ALA A 140 -20.06 1.09 2.31
C ALA A 140 -19.43 2.06 3.32
N LYS A 141 -20.26 2.76 4.10
CA LYS A 141 -19.84 3.89 4.94
C LYS A 141 -18.69 3.54 5.91
N PRO A 142 -18.73 2.43 6.67
CA PRO A 142 -17.63 2.10 7.59
C PRO A 142 -16.31 1.82 6.87
N ALA A 143 -16.37 1.26 5.65
CA ALA A 143 -15.20 1.03 4.81
C ALA A 143 -14.63 2.35 4.27
N ILE A 144 -15.50 3.23 3.77
CA ILE A 144 -15.13 4.56 3.25
C ILE A 144 -14.49 5.42 4.36
N ASP A 145 -15.05 5.39 5.57
CA ASP A 145 -14.56 6.16 6.72
C ASP A 145 -13.18 5.65 7.15
N ARG A 146 -12.98 4.32 7.24
CA ARG A 146 -11.68 3.72 7.53
C ARG A 146 -10.61 4.11 6.50
N MET A 147 -10.93 4.02 5.21
CA MET A 147 -10.01 4.44 4.14
C MET A 147 -9.72 5.94 4.19
N THR A 148 -10.72 6.77 4.48
CA THR A 148 -10.54 8.23 4.60
C THR A 148 -9.65 8.59 5.79
N GLY A 149 -9.82 7.91 6.92
CA GLY A 149 -8.94 8.03 8.08
C GLY A 149 -7.48 7.66 7.75
N ALA A 150 -7.28 6.52 7.07
CA ALA A 150 -5.95 6.07 6.67
C ALA A 150 -5.27 7.03 5.65
N ILE A 151 -6.02 7.54 4.66
CA ILE A 151 -5.53 8.56 3.72
C ILE A 151 -5.09 9.82 4.48
N LYS A 152 -5.89 10.29 5.43
CA LYS A 152 -5.55 11.47 6.23
C LYS A 152 -4.30 11.22 7.10
N ALA A 153 -4.18 10.04 7.69
CA ALA A 153 -3.02 9.66 8.49
C ALA A 153 -1.74 9.61 7.64
N LEU A 154 -1.79 9.08 6.42
CA LEU A 154 -0.66 9.07 5.48
C LEU A 154 -0.24 10.48 5.07
N ARG A 155 -1.19 11.33 4.69
CA ARG A 155 -0.91 12.73 4.29
C ARG A 155 -0.31 13.57 5.39
N ASN A 156 -0.70 13.31 6.63
CA ASN A 156 -0.22 14.03 7.80
C ASN A 156 1.06 13.45 8.38
N ALA A 157 1.49 12.27 7.92
CA ALA A 157 2.74 11.69 8.37
C ALA A 157 3.91 12.39 7.68
N GLU A 158 4.94 12.72 8.46
CA GLU A 158 6.18 13.26 7.92
C GLU A 158 6.82 12.24 6.97
N SER A 159 7.12 12.69 5.75
CA SER A 159 7.71 11.83 4.72
C SER A 159 9.12 11.42 5.16
N PRO A 160 9.52 10.15 4.97
CA PRO A 160 10.86 9.71 5.34
C PRO A 160 11.97 10.42 4.55
N LEU A 161 11.62 11.01 3.40
CA LEU A 161 12.54 11.69 2.49
C LEU A 161 11.90 12.99 1.97
N PRO A 162 12.69 14.07 1.83
CA PRO A 162 12.22 15.31 1.22
C PRO A 162 11.84 15.11 -0.25
N ASP A 163 10.99 15.97 -0.81
CA ASP A 163 10.60 15.91 -2.22
C ASP A 163 11.78 16.09 -3.18
N SER A 164 12.84 16.79 -2.76
CA SER A 164 14.06 16.97 -3.54
C SER A 164 14.73 15.65 -3.91
N ASP A 165 14.58 14.60 -3.09
CA ASP A 165 15.12 13.27 -3.41
C ASP A 165 14.47 12.61 -4.62
N PHE A 166 13.33 13.11 -5.09
CA PHE A 166 12.57 12.51 -6.19
C PHE A 166 12.61 13.37 -7.48
N ASN A 167 13.21 14.55 -7.42
CA ASN A 167 13.26 15.52 -8.52
C ASN A 167 14.52 15.44 -9.40
N GLU A 168 15.40 14.44 -9.22
CA GLU A 168 16.63 14.28 -10.02
C GLU A 168 16.40 13.76 -11.47
N SER A 169 15.16 13.65 -11.94
CA SER A 169 14.84 13.30 -13.34
C SER A 169 14.60 14.50 -14.25
N ALA A 170 15.14 15.67 -13.89
CA ALA A 170 15.22 16.85 -14.74
C ALA A 170 16.63 17.46 -14.73
N ALA A 171 17.62 16.71 -15.23
CA ALA A 171 18.92 17.23 -15.67
C ALA A 171 19.39 16.45 -16.90
#